data_AF-A0A9D6XRZ4-F1
#
_entry.id   AF-A0A9D6XRZ4-F1
#
_cell.length_a   1.000
_cell.length_b   1.000
_cell.length_c   1.000
_cell.angle_alpha   90.00
_cell.angle_beta   90.00
_cell.angle_gamma   90.00
#
_symmetry.space_group_name_H-M   'P 1'
#
loop_
_entity.id
_entity.type
_entity.pdbx_description
1 polymer ?
#
loop_
_entity_poly.entity_id
_entity_poly.type
_entity_poly.pdbx_seq_one_letter_code
_entity_poly.pdbx_strand_id
1 'polypeptide(L)'
;MPEKRLGLEIRKDGVSAVAVKRGLSASHVAACVNVATGKDMGISDALAEALTLVAARTDLNGASVSAGFSDSPVNFRNLALPFSEIKKVRQILGVELETQVPLRAEDMVADLHVLERDEGVRGIAAYLACESVAEELNILEAQELAVDHLSSAPFAAALGLLASADNLPEQGIFLWASSHSAVMVCFAGERPIYARRVEGPFGQGLVRLSAQVEMTIRAVAETVEQNFSPGQIYVTGSALSRPDFARTLADRTGLTVTATDLLAETGIAVSSDEAEDYDPLVMDPALALALFPPTDTTGFNLRQGPFAVTHQWERYRGELSHVGVLVLCLFLVISFNFLAQTRLLAMDARRIAYGNAALAASVLEGEPPGENPVKTLEDKVAALGKSLDLPAEEGQAVRVMDILKAASERIASDTDFRLSQLTISGEGVQMSGEADSITSVDTVQSRLEKTPPFDKVTIVSTDIDKRTGRVNFRLRCQFPSQETGRKEGATEGEAP
;
A
#
# COMPACT_ATOMS: atom_id res chain seq x y z
N MET A 1 -10.33 11.83 11.73
CA MET A 1 -11.25 10.89 12.40
C MET A 1 -11.54 11.43 13.80
N PRO A 2 -12.72 11.19 14.37
CA PRO A 2 -12.94 11.53 15.76
C PRO A 2 -11.94 10.78 16.63
N GLU A 3 -11.17 11.51 17.42
CA GLU A 3 -10.09 10.96 18.23
C GLU A 3 -10.40 11.26 19.69
N LYS A 4 -10.25 10.24 20.54
CA LYS A 4 -10.35 10.40 21.99
C LYS A 4 -8.96 10.37 22.58
N ARG A 5 -8.66 11.28 23.49
CA ARG A 5 -7.37 11.37 24.16
C ARG A 5 -7.58 11.49 25.66
N LEU A 6 -6.72 10.85 26.43
CA LEU A 6 -6.68 10.92 27.88
C LEU A 6 -5.28 11.39 28.28
N GLY A 7 -5.21 12.55 28.94
CA GLY A 7 -4.00 13.05 29.56
C GLY A 7 -4.01 12.74 31.05
N LEU A 8 -2.93 12.16 31.57
CA LEU A 8 -2.77 11.81 32.98
C LEU A 8 -1.53 12.49 33.55
N GLU A 9 -1.73 13.41 34.49
CA GLU A 9 -0.65 13.93 35.31
C GLU A 9 -0.62 13.17 36.64
N ILE A 10 0.52 12.56 36.94
CA ILE A 10 0.77 11.90 38.23
C ILE A 10 1.75 12.76 39.04
N ARG A 11 1.34 13.17 40.23
CA ARG A 11 2.14 13.93 41.19
C ARG A 11 2.25 13.16 42.49
N LYS A 12 3.19 13.55 43.34
CA LYS A 12 3.30 12.96 44.69
C LYS A 12 2.08 13.25 45.56
N ASP A 13 1.37 14.34 45.29
CA ASP A 13 0.23 14.82 46.07
C ASP A 13 -1.14 14.49 45.44
N GLY A 14 -1.19 13.94 44.22
CA GLY A 14 -2.44 13.60 43.55
C GLY A 14 -2.28 13.18 42.09
N VAL A 15 -3.39 12.82 41.47
CA VAL A 15 -3.51 12.47 40.06
C VAL A 15 -4.56 13.36 39.41
N SER A 16 -4.23 13.96 38.27
CA SER A 16 -5.19 14.67 37.44
C SER A 16 -5.37 13.94 36.13
N ALA A 17 -6.63 13.79 35.71
CA ALA A 17 -6.99 13.10 34.49
C ALA A 17 -7.94 13.96 33.66
N VAL A 18 -7.58 14.24 32.42
CA VAL A 18 -8.36 15.09 31.51
C VAL A 18 -8.57 14.33 30.20
N ALA A 19 -9.84 14.07 29.88
CA ALA A 19 -10.25 13.40 28.66
C ALA A 19 -10.74 14.42 27.63
N VAL A 20 -10.16 14.40 26.44
CA VAL A 20 -10.50 15.28 25.32
C VAL A 20 -11.06 14.46 24.17
N LYS A 21 -12.13 14.96 23.55
CA LYS A 21 -12.69 14.41 22.31
C LYS A 21 -12.49 15.41 21.18
N ARG A 22 -11.75 15.00 20.16
CA ARG A 22 -11.53 15.78 18.94
C ARG A 22 -12.59 15.42 17.91
N GLY A 23 -13.49 16.36 17.63
CA GLY A 23 -14.47 16.26 16.55
C GLY A 23 -13.90 16.63 15.18
N LEU A 24 -14.76 16.69 14.16
CA LEU A 24 -14.40 17.13 12.81
C LEU A 24 -14.04 18.62 12.74
N SER A 25 -14.65 19.44 13.59
CA SER A 25 -14.52 20.91 13.58
C SER A 25 -13.85 21.48 14.83
N ALA A 26 -14.02 20.84 16.00
CA ALA A 26 -13.47 21.33 17.27
C ALA A 26 -13.18 20.20 18.25
N SER A 27 -12.20 20.43 19.12
CA SER A 27 -11.96 19.61 20.30
C SER A 27 -12.86 20.09 21.46
N HIS A 28 -13.20 19.20 22.38
CA HIS A 28 -13.83 19.57 23.65
C HIS A 28 -13.30 18.70 24.80
N VAL A 29 -13.24 19.28 26.00
CA VAL A 29 -13.03 18.54 27.24
C VAL A 29 -14.30 17.76 27.54
N ALA A 30 -14.17 16.43 27.59
CA ALA A 30 -15.28 15.52 27.78
C ALA A 30 -15.41 15.03 29.23
N ALA A 31 -14.32 15.10 30.00
CA ALA A 31 -14.29 14.87 31.44
C ALA A 31 -12.96 15.37 32.01
N CYS A 32 -12.96 15.90 33.23
CA CYS A 32 -11.77 16.22 34.00
C CYS A 32 -11.96 15.85 35.47
N VAL A 33 -10.92 15.31 36.11
CA VAL A 33 -10.92 15.00 37.55
C VAL A 33 -9.55 15.26 38.15
N ASN A 34 -9.53 15.55 39.45
CA ASN A 34 -8.33 15.62 40.26
C ASN A 34 -8.56 14.86 41.57
N VAL A 35 -7.73 13.85 41.83
CA VAL A 35 -7.80 13.00 43.02
C VAL A 35 -6.54 13.22 43.84
N ALA A 36 -6.69 13.71 45.07
CA ALA A 36 -5.57 13.90 45.98
C ALA A 36 -5.15 12.59 46.65
N THR A 37 -3.85 12.39 46.81
CA THR A 37 -3.34 11.31 47.69
C THR A 37 -3.60 11.64 49.16
N GLY A 38 -3.63 10.62 50.01
CA GLY A 38 -3.91 10.76 51.44
C GLY A 38 -3.08 9.81 52.30
N LYS A 39 -3.31 9.84 53.62
CA LYS A 39 -2.62 8.93 54.56
C LYS A 39 -2.87 7.45 54.25
N ASP A 40 -4.09 7.14 53.80
CA ASP A 40 -4.57 5.78 53.54
C ASP A 40 -4.74 5.48 52.04
N MET A 41 -4.39 6.44 51.17
CA MET A 41 -4.57 6.36 49.72
C MET A 41 -3.26 6.70 49.02
N GLY A 42 -2.61 5.67 48.49
CA GLY A 42 -1.36 5.83 47.74
C GLY A 42 -1.60 6.36 46.33
N ILE A 43 -0.51 6.60 45.59
CA ILE A 43 -0.56 7.06 44.20
C ILE A 43 -1.31 6.07 43.30
N SER A 44 -1.09 4.77 43.49
CA SER A 44 -1.79 3.73 42.70
C SER A 44 -3.30 3.75 42.94
N ASP A 45 -3.74 3.93 44.18
CA ASP A 45 -5.17 4.00 44.53
C ASP A 45 -5.80 5.27 43.97
N ALA A 46 -5.11 6.40 44.09
CA ALA A 46 -5.56 7.68 43.54
C ALA A 46 -5.68 7.63 42.00
N LEU A 47 -4.75 6.93 41.32
CA LEU A 47 -4.83 6.70 39.88
C LEU A 47 -6.04 5.83 39.52
N ALA A 48 -6.27 4.73 40.25
CA ALA A 48 -7.41 3.85 40.05
C ALA A 48 -8.74 4.61 40.20
N GLU A 49 -8.84 5.44 41.24
CA GLU A 49 -10.01 6.29 41.48
C GLU A 49 -10.19 7.34 40.39
N ALA A 50 -9.13 8.03 39.98
CA ALA A 50 -9.19 9.01 38.89
C ALA A 50 -9.68 8.37 37.58
N LEU A 51 -9.16 7.19 37.22
CA LEU A 51 -9.60 6.45 36.03
C LEU A 51 -11.08 6.04 36.14
N THR A 52 -11.52 5.60 37.32
CA THR A 52 -12.92 5.23 37.57
C THR A 52 -13.85 6.43 37.41
N LEU A 53 -13.48 7.58 37.98
CA LEU A 53 -14.28 8.80 37.92
C LEU A 53 -14.38 9.35 36.48
N VAL A 54 -13.26 9.37 35.73
CA VAL A 54 -13.29 9.79 34.32
C VAL A 54 -14.11 8.82 33.47
N ALA A 55 -13.95 7.51 33.65
CA ALA A 55 -14.70 6.50 32.91
C ALA A 55 -16.22 6.56 33.18
N ALA A 56 -16.62 7.01 34.37
CA ALA A 56 -18.03 7.24 34.70
C ALA A 56 -18.63 8.44 33.94
N ARG A 57 -17.80 9.44 33.61
CA ARG A 57 -18.23 10.66 32.89
C ARG A 57 -18.11 10.53 31.38
N THR A 58 -17.17 9.73 30.88
CA THR A 58 -16.92 9.61 29.44
C THR A 58 -16.37 8.25 29.02
N ASP A 59 -16.77 7.80 27.83
CA ASP A 59 -16.27 6.55 27.25
C ASP A 59 -14.81 6.69 26.78
N LEU A 60 -13.90 6.06 27.52
CA LEU A 60 -12.46 6.00 27.26
C LEU A 60 -12.05 4.90 26.27
N ASN A 61 -12.98 4.08 25.78
CA ASN A 61 -12.64 2.97 24.91
C ASN A 61 -12.05 3.49 23.58
N GLY A 62 -10.91 2.93 23.21
CA GLY A 62 -10.12 3.38 22.07
C GLY A 62 -9.48 4.76 22.22
N ALA A 63 -9.36 5.33 23.43
CA ALA A 63 -8.66 6.58 23.68
C ALA A 63 -7.13 6.42 23.63
N SER A 64 -6.43 7.46 23.15
CA SER A 64 -4.97 7.52 23.22
C SER A 64 -4.55 8.09 24.56
N VAL A 65 -3.65 7.42 25.26
CA VAL A 65 -3.29 7.76 26.63
C VAL A 65 -1.89 8.35 26.67
N SER A 66 -1.79 9.61 27.08
CA SER A 66 -0.52 10.26 27.39
C SER A 66 -0.43 10.48 28.89
N ALA A 67 0.58 9.89 29.52
CA ALA A 67 0.83 10.05 30.94
C ALA A 67 2.14 10.83 31.17
N GLY A 68 2.23 11.51 32.30
CA GLY A 68 3.47 12.14 32.71
C GLY A 68 3.52 12.37 34.20
N PHE A 69 4.73 12.27 34.75
CA PHE A 69 4.99 12.45 36.16
C PHE A 69 5.65 13.82 36.37
N SER A 70 5.05 14.66 37.22
CA SER A 70 5.57 16.03 37.40
C SER A 70 6.70 16.13 38.41
N ASP A 71 6.68 15.27 39.44
CA ASP A 71 7.76 15.18 40.42
C ASP A 71 8.90 14.23 39.98
N SER A 72 8.78 13.64 38.79
CA SER A 72 9.77 12.75 38.20
C SER A 72 11.17 13.38 38.13
N PRO A 73 12.26 12.61 38.34
CA PRO A 73 13.61 13.12 38.21
C PRO A 73 14.07 13.24 36.74
N VAL A 74 13.19 13.67 35.83
CA VAL A 74 13.55 14.00 34.44
C VAL A 74 14.51 15.19 34.44
N ASN A 75 15.65 15.01 33.79
CA ASN A 75 16.66 16.04 33.60
C ASN A 75 16.76 16.46 32.14
N PHE A 76 17.31 17.64 31.91
CA PHE A 76 17.35 18.26 30.59
C PHE A 76 18.76 18.73 30.20
N ARG A 77 19.10 18.60 28.92
CA ARG A 77 20.36 19.08 28.32
C ARG A 77 20.11 19.64 26.92
N ASN A 78 20.65 20.81 26.62
CA ASN A 78 20.71 21.29 25.25
C ASN A 78 21.83 20.55 24.51
N LEU A 79 21.53 19.97 23.35
CA LEU A 79 22.47 19.22 22.53
C LEU A 79 22.49 19.74 21.10
N ALA A 80 23.66 19.63 20.48
CA ALA A 80 23.85 19.81 19.04
C ALA A 80 24.41 18.51 18.47
N LEU A 81 23.66 17.90 17.56
CA LEU A 81 23.95 16.57 17.01
C LEU A 81 24.20 16.68 15.50
N PRO A 82 25.18 15.96 14.94
CA PRO A 82 25.63 16.14 13.55
C PRO A 82 24.74 15.45 12.51
N PHE A 83 23.53 14.99 12.88
CA PHE A 83 22.62 14.27 12.00
C PHE A 83 21.29 15.01 11.86
N SER A 84 20.79 15.16 10.63
CA SER A 84 19.48 15.78 10.37
C SER A 84 18.30 14.81 10.56
N GLU A 85 18.56 13.49 10.46
CA GLU A 85 17.54 12.45 10.57
C GLU A 85 17.26 12.08 12.04
N ILE A 86 16.04 12.40 12.52
CA ILE A 86 15.64 12.22 13.93
C ILE A 86 15.79 10.77 14.42
N LYS A 87 15.52 9.77 13.57
CA LYS A 87 15.68 8.36 13.96
C LYS A 87 17.14 8.01 14.28
N LYS A 88 18.09 8.53 13.49
CA LYS A 88 19.53 8.37 13.76
C LYS A 88 19.97 9.14 14.99
N VAL A 89 19.45 10.35 15.17
CA VAL A 89 19.67 11.16 16.37
C VAL A 89 19.27 10.40 17.63
N ARG A 90 18.07 9.81 17.67
CA ARG A 90 17.61 9.03 18.83
C ARG A 90 18.48 7.80 19.12
N GLN A 91 19.05 7.16 18.10
CA GLN A 91 19.93 6.00 18.28
C GLN A 91 21.23 6.31 19.02
N ILE A 92 21.74 7.54 18.88
CA ILE A 92 23.02 7.95 19.50
C ILE A 92 22.84 8.83 20.73
N LEU A 93 21.60 9.23 21.04
CA LEU A 93 21.30 10.24 22.07
C LEU A 93 21.86 9.85 23.44
N GLY A 94 21.70 8.59 23.85
CA GLY A 94 22.23 8.09 25.12
C GLY A 94 23.76 8.15 25.19
N VAL A 95 24.45 7.82 24.09
CA VAL A 95 25.93 7.84 24.01
C VAL A 95 26.45 9.27 24.08
N GLU A 96 25.79 10.22 23.40
CA GLU A 96 26.15 11.63 23.49
C GLU A 96 25.96 12.15 24.93
N LEU A 97 24.82 11.84 25.55
CA LEU A 97 24.50 12.25 26.92
C LEU A 97 25.48 11.68 27.95
N GLU A 98 25.94 10.44 27.80
CA GLU A 98 26.91 9.80 28.70
C GLU A 98 28.19 10.63 28.87
N THR A 99 28.56 11.44 27.88
CA THR A 99 29.73 12.35 28.00
C THR A 99 29.47 13.58 28.88
N GLN A 100 28.21 13.91 29.15
CA GLN A 100 27.76 15.14 29.81
C GLN A 100 27.04 14.90 31.14
N VAL A 101 26.72 13.64 31.46
CA VAL A 101 25.92 13.28 32.64
C VAL A 101 26.54 12.09 33.39
N PRO A 102 26.31 11.95 34.71
CA PRO A 102 26.86 10.86 35.51
C PRO A 102 26.02 9.57 35.39
N LEU A 103 25.57 9.23 34.18
CA LEU A 103 24.79 8.02 33.88
C LEU A 103 25.34 7.40 32.60
N ARG A 104 25.34 6.06 32.55
CA ARG A 104 25.75 5.32 31.35
C ARG A 104 24.61 5.28 30.35
N ALA A 105 24.90 5.21 29.05
CA ALA A 105 23.87 5.20 28.02
C ALA A 105 22.85 4.04 28.17
N GLU A 106 23.28 2.89 28.69
CA GLU A 106 22.42 1.72 28.93
C GLU A 106 21.50 1.84 30.16
N ASP A 107 21.85 2.73 31.10
CA ASP A 107 21.13 2.93 32.37
C ASP A 107 20.14 4.11 32.30
N MET A 108 19.98 4.74 31.12
CA MET A 108 19.08 5.86 30.92
C MET A 108 18.19 5.69 29.70
N VAL A 109 17.00 6.28 29.80
CA VAL A 109 16.11 6.55 28.67
C VAL A 109 16.21 8.03 28.34
N ALA A 110 16.31 8.35 27.06
CA ALA A 110 16.35 9.73 26.59
C ALA A 110 15.49 9.92 25.33
N ASP A 111 14.95 11.13 25.19
CA ASP A 111 14.32 11.59 23.96
C ASP A 111 14.63 13.08 23.73
N LEU A 112 14.32 13.59 22.54
CA LEU A 112 14.74 14.92 22.08
C LEU A 112 13.57 15.76 21.57
N HIS A 113 13.45 16.96 22.12
CA HIS A 113 12.67 18.04 21.57
C HIS A 113 13.52 18.85 20.60
N VAL A 114 13.11 18.95 19.35
CA VAL A 114 13.90 19.57 18.27
C VAL A 114 13.62 21.06 18.20
N LEU A 115 14.69 21.86 18.30
CA LEU A 115 14.61 23.32 18.15
C LEU A 115 14.87 23.74 16.71
N GLU A 116 15.87 23.12 16.09
CA GLU A 116 16.31 23.47 14.73
C GLU A 116 16.87 22.25 14.00
N ARG A 117 16.72 22.28 12.67
CA ARG A 117 17.21 21.24 11.76
C ARG A 117 17.82 21.94 10.56
N ASP A 118 19.14 22.02 10.54
CA ASP A 118 19.89 22.60 9.42
C ASP A 118 21.02 21.61 9.03
N GLU A 119 22.29 21.98 9.18
CA GLU A 119 23.45 21.07 9.03
C GLU A 119 23.54 19.97 10.11
N GLY A 120 22.59 19.96 11.04
CA GLY A 120 22.45 18.99 12.12
C GLY A 120 21.14 19.23 12.86
N VAL A 121 20.98 18.62 14.03
CA VAL A 121 19.83 18.82 14.91
C VAL A 121 20.30 19.51 16.17
N ARG A 122 19.69 20.66 16.49
CA ARG A 122 19.78 21.26 17.83
C ARG A 122 18.49 20.98 18.57
N GLY A 123 18.60 20.58 19.82
CA GLY A 123 17.45 20.18 20.61
C GLY A 123 17.66 20.26 22.11
N ILE A 124 16.57 20.17 22.85
CA ILE A 124 16.56 19.94 24.30
C ILE A 124 16.33 18.45 24.47
N ALA A 125 17.30 17.73 25.03
CA ALA A 125 17.15 16.32 25.40
C ALA A 125 16.59 16.21 26.81
N ALA A 126 15.60 15.35 27.00
CA ALA A 126 15.15 14.90 28.30
C ALA A 126 15.68 13.50 28.57
N TYR A 127 16.15 13.24 29.78
CA TYR A 127 16.63 11.92 30.17
C TYR A 127 16.22 11.55 31.60
N LEU A 128 16.05 10.25 31.82
CA LEU A 128 15.61 9.65 33.07
C LEU A 128 16.29 8.28 33.23
N ALA A 129 16.61 7.88 34.47
CA ALA A 129 17.17 6.56 34.74
C ALA A 129 16.16 5.45 34.39
N CYS A 130 16.65 4.33 33.84
CA CYS A 130 15.80 3.18 33.49
C CYS A 130 14.99 2.66 34.69
N GLU A 131 15.58 2.67 35.89
CA GLU A 131 14.90 2.30 37.14
C GLU A 131 13.69 3.18 37.41
N SER A 132 13.83 4.51 37.29
CA SER A 132 12.71 5.44 37.51
C SER A 132 11.61 5.29 36.45
N VAL A 133 11.97 5.04 35.18
CA VAL A 133 10.97 4.76 34.13
C VAL A 133 10.21 3.47 34.44
N ALA A 134 10.91 2.43 34.90
CA ALA A 134 10.27 1.17 35.28
C ALA A 134 9.32 1.34 36.47
N GLU A 135 9.71 2.09 37.50
CA GLU A 135 8.84 2.42 38.63
C GLU A 135 7.56 3.16 38.19
N GLU A 136 7.71 4.16 37.33
CA GLU A 136 6.59 4.93 36.79
C GLU A 136 5.64 4.08 35.95
N LEU A 137 6.18 3.22 35.08
CA LEU A 137 5.38 2.29 34.27
C LEU A 137 4.69 1.24 35.12
N ASN A 138 5.32 0.72 36.17
CA ASN A 138 4.69 -0.25 37.09
C ASN A 138 3.42 0.32 37.74
N ILE A 139 3.40 1.61 38.08
CA ILE A 139 2.20 2.27 38.63
C ILE A 139 1.06 2.28 37.60
N LEU A 140 1.37 2.52 36.32
CA LEU A 140 0.40 2.57 35.23
C LEU A 140 -0.08 1.15 34.84
N GLU A 141 0.84 0.20 34.77
CA GLU A 141 0.55 -1.21 34.43
C GLU A 141 -0.29 -1.91 35.51
N ALA A 142 -0.15 -1.51 36.78
CA ALA A 142 -1.02 -1.99 37.87
C ALA A 142 -2.51 -1.67 37.64
N GLN A 143 -2.82 -0.69 36.79
CA GLN A 143 -4.18 -0.31 36.40
C GLN A 143 -4.61 -0.89 35.04
N GLU A 144 -3.82 -1.81 34.49
CA GLU A 144 -4.00 -2.39 33.15
C GLU A 144 -4.12 -1.33 32.04
N LEU A 145 -3.53 -0.15 32.27
CA LEU A 145 -3.66 0.99 31.36
C LEU A 145 -2.55 0.99 30.30
N ALA A 146 -2.94 0.86 29.04
CA ALA A 146 -2.02 0.97 27.92
C ALA A 146 -1.66 2.44 27.65
N VAL A 147 -0.50 2.88 28.15
CA VAL A 147 0.02 4.25 27.97
C VAL A 147 0.78 4.37 26.66
N ASP A 148 0.33 5.22 25.73
CA ASP A 148 0.98 5.42 24.43
C ASP A 148 2.26 6.28 24.55
N HIS A 149 2.18 7.31 25.40
CA HIS A 149 3.25 8.27 25.61
C HIS A 149 3.51 8.48 27.09
N LEU A 150 4.79 8.43 27.47
CA LEU A 150 5.24 8.82 28.81
C LEU A 150 6.10 10.08 28.66
N SER A 151 5.73 11.19 29.30
CA SER A 151 6.41 12.48 29.12
C SER A 151 6.66 13.19 30.45
N SER A 152 7.41 14.28 30.42
CA SER A 152 7.41 15.27 31.49
C SER A 152 6.14 16.10 31.38
N ALA A 153 5.17 15.89 32.28
CA ALA A 153 3.92 16.65 32.29
C ALA A 153 4.15 18.18 32.39
N PRO A 154 5.09 18.69 33.21
CA PRO A 154 5.43 20.11 33.22
C PRO A 154 5.95 20.65 31.88
N PHE A 155 6.76 19.88 31.16
CA PHE A 155 7.25 20.30 29.86
C PHE A 155 6.13 20.27 28.80
N ALA A 156 5.22 19.29 28.87
CA ALA A 156 4.03 19.28 28.04
C ALA A 156 3.14 20.52 28.28
N ALA A 157 2.95 20.91 29.54
CA ALA A 157 2.24 22.14 29.90
C ALA A 157 2.91 23.40 29.31
N ALA A 158 4.24 23.48 29.37
CA ALA A 158 4.99 24.56 28.74
C ALA A 158 4.73 24.63 27.23
N LEU A 159 4.77 23.49 26.53
CA LEU A 159 4.46 23.43 25.10
C LEU A 159 3.02 23.83 24.81
N GLY A 160 2.08 23.43 25.66
CA GLY A 160 0.68 23.81 25.52
C GLY A 160 0.48 25.31 25.61
N LEU A 161 1.11 25.97 26.58
CA LEU A 161 1.11 27.43 26.69
C LEU A 161 1.70 28.08 25.43
N LEU A 162 2.89 27.63 25.01
CA LEU A 162 3.59 28.21 23.86
C LEU A 162 2.83 28.04 22.55
N ALA A 163 2.03 26.98 22.41
CA ALA A 163 1.23 26.70 21.23
C ALA A 163 -0.14 27.40 21.21
N SER A 164 -0.60 27.92 22.35
CA SER A 164 -1.99 28.39 22.50
C SER A 164 -2.10 29.87 22.86
N ALA A 165 -1.09 30.44 23.52
CA ALA A 165 -1.18 31.81 24.01
C ALA A 165 -1.02 32.85 22.89
N ASP A 166 -1.99 33.75 22.75
CA ASP A 166 -2.02 34.77 21.69
C ASP A 166 -1.02 35.93 21.93
N ASN A 167 -0.69 36.22 23.19
CA ASN A 167 0.10 37.40 23.58
C ASN A 167 1.33 37.01 24.40
N LEU A 168 2.16 36.12 23.87
CA LEU A 168 3.43 35.77 24.49
C LEU A 168 4.45 36.92 24.36
N PRO A 169 5.23 37.21 25.40
CA PRO A 169 6.39 38.08 25.26
C PRO A 169 7.42 37.45 24.33
N GLU A 170 8.29 38.27 23.73
CA GLU A 170 9.39 37.78 22.88
C GLU A 170 10.29 36.78 23.62
N GLN A 171 10.48 36.97 24.93
CA GLN A 171 11.20 36.05 25.79
C GLN A 171 10.48 35.93 27.14
N GLY A 172 10.44 34.72 27.68
CA GLY A 172 9.79 34.47 28.96
C GLY A 172 10.20 33.15 29.60
N ILE A 173 9.58 32.88 30.74
CA ILE A 173 9.79 31.67 31.52
C ILE A 173 8.45 31.02 31.82
N PHE A 174 8.33 29.74 31.56
CA PHE A 174 7.31 28.89 32.15
C PHE A 174 7.89 28.17 33.36
N LEU A 175 7.17 28.14 34.48
CA LEU A 175 7.58 27.52 35.73
C LEU A 175 6.42 26.71 36.31
N TRP A 176 6.55 25.39 36.25
CA TRP A 176 5.73 24.50 37.06
C TRP A 176 6.43 24.30 38.41
N ALA A 177 5.69 24.40 39.52
CA ALA A 177 6.24 24.17 40.85
C ALA A 177 5.26 23.42 41.77
N SER A 178 5.78 22.40 42.47
CA SER A 178 5.15 21.74 43.61
C SER A 178 5.86 22.12 44.91
N SER A 179 5.49 21.49 46.03
CA SER A 179 6.25 21.60 47.28
C SER A 179 7.62 20.89 47.24
N HIS A 180 7.82 19.97 46.30
CA HIS A 180 8.98 19.07 46.23
C HIS A 180 9.93 19.36 45.08
N SER A 181 9.44 19.89 43.96
CA SER A 181 10.27 20.14 42.78
C SER A 181 9.66 21.22 41.90
N ALA A 182 10.48 21.79 41.02
CA ALA A 182 10.04 22.73 40.01
C ALA A 182 10.69 22.40 38.67
N VAL A 183 9.97 22.63 37.59
CA VAL A 183 10.48 22.52 36.23
C VAL A 183 10.34 23.88 35.58
N MET A 184 11.47 24.42 35.12
CA MET A 184 11.54 25.71 34.47
C MET A 184 11.88 25.52 33.00
N VAL A 185 11.12 26.18 32.14
CA VAL A 185 11.32 26.21 30.68
C VAL A 185 11.46 27.68 30.26
N CYS A 186 12.63 28.05 29.77
CA CYS A 186 12.84 29.35 29.13
C CYS A 186 12.43 29.25 27.67
N PHE A 187 11.82 30.31 27.13
CA PHE A 187 11.36 30.35 25.75
C PHE A 187 11.69 31.68 25.07
N ALA A 188 11.75 31.63 23.74
CA ALA A 188 11.85 32.78 22.85
C ALA A 188 10.80 32.66 21.74
N GLY A 189 9.85 33.59 21.71
CA GLY A 189 8.60 33.47 20.96
C GLY A 189 7.84 32.21 21.38
N GLU A 190 7.38 31.43 20.40
CA GLU A 190 6.63 30.18 20.61
C GLU A 190 7.53 28.95 20.80
N ARG A 191 8.85 29.14 20.99
CA ARG A 191 9.83 28.03 21.04
C ARG A 191 10.47 27.93 22.42
N PRO A 192 10.46 26.76 23.08
CA PRO A 192 11.30 26.55 24.24
C PRO A 192 12.77 26.59 23.80
N ILE A 193 13.63 27.20 24.59
CA ILE A 193 15.07 27.29 24.29
C ILE A 193 15.93 26.59 25.34
N TYR A 194 15.43 26.44 26.56
CA TYR A 194 16.15 25.80 27.65
C TYR A 194 15.14 25.22 28.65
N ALA A 195 15.49 24.09 29.27
CA ALA A 195 14.71 23.53 30.36
C ALA A 195 15.64 23.04 31.48
N ARG A 196 15.18 23.11 32.72
CA ARG A 196 15.83 22.44 33.86
C ARG A 196 14.83 22.06 34.94
N ARG A 197 15.21 21.04 35.70
CA ARG A 197 14.58 20.71 36.99
C ARG A 197 15.30 21.43 38.13
N VAL A 198 14.56 21.79 39.16
CA VAL A 198 15.04 22.31 40.43
C VAL A 198 14.45 21.44 41.53
N GLU A 199 15.31 20.86 42.36
CA GLU A 199 14.87 20.02 43.47
C GLU A 199 14.53 20.87 44.70
N GLY A 200 13.44 20.53 45.36
CA GLY A 200 12.97 21.13 46.61
C GLY A 200 13.52 20.43 47.85
N PRO A 201 12.91 20.61 49.05
CA PRO A 201 11.60 21.25 49.29
C PRO A 201 11.67 22.79 49.36
N PHE A 202 10.57 23.46 49.02
CA PHE A 202 10.50 24.93 48.99
C PHE A 202 9.91 25.61 50.24
N GLY A 203 9.92 24.93 51.41
CA GLY A 203 9.39 25.46 52.68
C GLY A 203 10.06 26.75 53.18
N GLN A 204 11.40 26.85 53.07
CA GLN A 204 12.16 28.12 53.10
C GLN A 204 12.57 28.58 51.69
N GLY A 205 12.08 27.88 50.67
CA GLY A 205 12.71 27.76 49.36
C GLY A 205 12.08 28.58 48.25
N LEU A 206 11.15 29.50 48.52
CA LEU A 206 10.85 30.53 47.52
C LEU A 206 12.04 31.45 47.28
N VAL A 207 12.83 31.74 48.32
CA VAL A 207 14.09 32.49 48.19
C VAL A 207 15.08 31.72 47.31
N ARG A 208 15.23 30.42 47.58
CA ARG A 208 16.11 29.54 46.79
C ARG A 208 15.62 29.40 45.36
N LEU A 209 14.33 29.17 45.15
CA LEU A 209 13.73 29.05 43.83
C LEU A 209 13.92 30.35 43.04
N SER A 210 13.64 31.51 43.64
CA SER A 210 13.87 32.83 43.02
C SER A 210 15.35 33.00 42.61
N ALA A 211 16.28 32.66 43.50
CA ALA A 211 17.71 32.70 43.18
C ALA A 211 18.10 31.72 42.06
N GLN A 212 17.46 30.54 41.98
CA GLN A 212 17.67 29.59 40.90
C GLN A 212 17.09 30.09 39.57
N VAL A 213 15.95 30.79 39.60
CA VAL A 213 15.39 31.46 38.43
C VAL A 213 16.37 32.53 37.93
N GLU A 214 16.82 33.45 38.80
CA GLU A 214 17.81 34.47 38.44
C GLU A 214 19.12 33.90 37.91
N MET A 215 19.63 32.85 38.56
CA MET A 215 20.85 32.16 38.11
C MET A 215 20.65 31.53 36.72
N THR A 216 19.47 30.98 36.45
CA THR A 216 19.16 30.39 35.15
C THR A 216 19.04 31.45 34.07
N ILE A 217 18.40 32.60 34.36
CA ILE A 217 18.34 33.71 33.42
C ILE A 217 19.75 34.10 32.97
N ARG A 218 20.68 34.26 33.92
CA ARG A 218 22.08 34.59 33.61
C ARG A 218 22.77 33.48 32.80
N ALA A 219 22.61 32.22 33.21
CA ALA A 219 23.22 31.09 32.52
C ALA A 219 22.71 30.95 31.07
N VAL A 220 21.40 31.11 30.85
CA VAL A 220 20.78 31.07 29.51
C VAL A 220 21.26 32.23 28.65
N ALA A 221 21.34 33.44 29.23
CA ALA A 221 21.86 34.62 28.55
C ALA A 221 23.33 34.47 28.10
N GLU A 222 24.13 33.72 28.84
CA GLU A 222 25.55 33.48 28.54
C GLU A 222 25.78 32.31 27.57
N THR A 223 24.95 31.25 27.64
CA THR A 223 25.28 29.94 27.02
C THR A 223 24.33 29.48 25.93
N VAL A 224 23.08 29.99 25.91
CA VAL A 224 22.03 29.48 25.01
C VAL A 224 21.54 30.58 24.07
N GLU A 225 21.07 31.69 24.62
CA GLU A 225 20.45 32.78 23.86
C GLU A 225 21.04 34.12 24.31
N GLN A 226 21.85 34.74 23.45
CA GLN A 226 22.49 36.01 23.80
C GLN A 226 21.43 37.08 24.07
N ASN A 227 21.61 37.84 25.15
CA ASN A 227 20.66 38.84 25.62
C ASN A 227 19.30 38.28 26.07
N PHE A 228 19.25 37.04 26.57
CA PHE A 228 18.05 36.52 27.22
C PHE A 228 17.63 37.41 28.41
N SER A 229 16.52 38.13 28.24
CA SER A 229 15.90 39.06 29.16
C SER A 229 14.39 38.79 29.18
N PRO A 230 13.93 37.82 29.99
CA PRO A 230 12.53 37.44 29.99
C PRO A 230 11.66 38.58 30.51
N GLY A 231 10.53 38.84 29.84
CA GLY A 231 9.57 39.87 30.28
C GLY A 231 8.65 39.40 31.40
N GLN A 232 8.41 38.09 31.50
CA GLN A 232 7.39 37.51 32.38
C GLN A 232 7.70 36.05 32.77
N ILE A 233 7.17 35.65 33.92
CA ILE A 233 7.11 34.25 34.37
C ILE A 233 5.65 33.80 34.38
N TYR A 234 5.34 32.79 33.57
CA TYR A 234 4.10 32.02 33.62
C TYR A 234 4.26 30.88 34.63
N VAL A 235 3.35 30.78 35.59
CA VAL A 235 3.46 29.82 36.70
C VAL A 235 2.26 28.89 36.76
N THR A 236 2.50 27.62 37.08
CA THR A 236 1.45 26.62 37.35
C THR A 236 1.93 25.62 38.41
N GLY A 237 1.04 24.74 38.88
CA GLY A 237 1.32 23.71 39.88
C GLY A 237 0.89 24.08 41.29
N SER A 238 0.87 23.07 42.17
CA SER A 238 0.31 23.17 43.54
C SER A 238 1.05 24.14 44.46
N ALA A 239 2.25 24.61 44.09
CA ALA A 239 2.95 25.62 44.88
C ALA A 239 2.23 26.98 44.90
N LEU A 240 1.37 27.27 43.91
CA LEU A 240 0.59 28.51 43.83
C LEU A 240 -0.57 28.58 44.82
N SER A 241 -0.97 27.45 45.42
CA SER A 241 -1.93 27.45 46.53
C SER A 241 -1.41 28.21 47.75
N ARG A 242 -0.11 28.53 47.79
CA ARG A 242 0.48 29.45 48.77
C ARG A 242 0.26 30.92 48.35
N PRO A 243 -0.45 31.74 49.14
CA PRO A 243 -0.77 33.12 48.78
C PRO A 243 0.46 34.03 48.55
N ASP A 244 1.59 33.69 49.17
CA ASP A 244 2.84 34.45 49.07
C ASP A 244 3.70 34.07 47.86
N PHE A 245 3.36 33.00 47.13
CA PHE A 245 4.23 32.42 46.10
C PHE A 245 4.50 33.41 44.95
N ALA A 246 3.44 33.80 44.24
CA ALA A 246 3.56 34.65 43.06
C ALA A 246 4.18 36.01 43.41
N ARG A 247 3.74 36.61 44.52
CA ARG A 247 4.25 37.90 45.00
C ARG A 247 5.74 37.84 45.35
N THR A 248 6.17 36.87 46.12
CA THR A 248 7.58 36.77 46.55
C THR A 248 8.50 36.47 45.36
N LEU A 249 8.04 35.65 44.40
CA LEU A 249 8.78 35.38 43.18
C LEU A 249 8.92 36.65 42.33
N ALA A 250 7.84 37.43 42.17
CA ALA A 250 7.85 38.71 41.47
C ALA A 250 8.77 39.73 42.15
N ASP A 251 8.62 39.92 43.47
CA ASP A 251 9.40 40.88 44.26
C ASP A 251 10.91 40.61 44.19
N ARG A 252 11.31 39.33 44.08
CA ARG A 252 12.73 38.94 44.03
C ARG A 252 13.31 39.00 42.62
N THR A 253 12.61 38.42 41.66
CA THR A 253 13.10 38.35 40.27
C THR A 253 12.96 39.68 39.53
N GLY A 254 12.09 40.58 40.01
CA GLY A 254 11.72 41.81 39.31
C GLY A 254 10.85 41.58 38.08
N LEU A 255 10.33 40.36 37.89
CA LEU A 255 9.52 39.98 36.74
C LEU A 255 8.04 39.93 37.10
N THR A 256 7.18 40.16 36.09
CA THR A 256 5.75 39.91 36.24
C THR A 256 5.52 38.41 36.36
N VAL A 257 4.72 37.98 37.33
CA VAL A 257 4.37 36.58 37.56
C VAL A 257 2.87 36.39 37.34
N THR A 258 2.50 35.51 36.42
CA THR A 258 1.10 35.26 36.03
C THR A 258 0.80 33.78 36.06
N ALA A 259 -0.28 33.40 36.75
CA ALA A 259 -0.77 32.02 36.73
C ALA A 259 -1.27 31.66 35.33
N THR A 260 -0.96 30.45 34.86
CA THR A 260 -1.49 29.97 33.58
C THR A 260 -2.92 29.47 33.74
N ASP A 261 -3.69 29.62 32.67
CA ASP A 261 -4.96 28.94 32.47
C ASP A 261 -5.00 28.37 31.05
N LEU A 262 -4.44 27.17 30.86
CA LEU A 262 -4.32 26.56 29.54
C LEU A 262 -5.70 26.30 28.91
N LEU A 263 -6.72 26.03 29.72
CA LEU A 263 -8.07 25.84 29.22
C LEU A 263 -8.58 27.13 28.57
N ALA A 264 -8.39 28.28 29.22
CA ALA A 264 -8.73 29.58 28.66
C ALA A 264 -7.91 29.92 27.42
N GLU A 265 -6.58 29.72 27.45
CA GLU A 265 -5.68 30.02 26.33
C GLU A 265 -6.00 29.17 25.09
N THR A 266 -6.37 27.90 25.27
CA THR A 266 -6.72 27.02 24.13
C THR A 266 -8.09 27.31 23.52
N GLY A 267 -8.98 28.00 24.24
CA GLY A 267 -10.36 28.27 23.82
C GLY A 267 -11.17 27.01 23.54
N ILE A 268 -10.75 25.86 24.09
CA ILE A 268 -11.39 24.57 23.85
C ILE A 268 -12.76 24.53 24.53
N ALA A 269 -13.76 23.94 23.86
CA ALA A 269 -15.09 23.83 24.44
C ALA A 269 -15.08 22.91 25.68
N VAL A 270 -15.77 23.33 26.74
CA VAL A 270 -15.95 22.57 27.97
C VAL A 270 -17.42 22.66 28.38
N SER A 271 -18.00 21.57 28.87
CA SER A 271 -19.36 21.61 29.44
C SER A 271 -19.36 22.39 30.76
N SER A 272 -20.52 22.92 31.16
CA SER A 272 -20.67 23.65 32.42
C SER A 272 -20.15 22.87 33.62
N ASP A 273 -20.51 21.59 33.69
CA ASP A 273 -20.21 20.74 34.84
C ASP A 273 -18.70 20.49 34.96
N GLU A 274 -18.02 20.28 33.83
CA GLU A 274 -16.56 20.09 33.83
C GLU A 274 -15.81 21.41 34.02
N ALA A 275 -16.38 22.54 33.59
CA ALA A 275 -15.80 23.86 33.81
C ALA A 275 -15.79 24.25 35.29
N GLU A 276 -16.78 23.81 36.08
CA GLU A 276 -16.81 24.02 37.54
C GLU A 276 -15.78 23.15 38.27
N ASP A 277 -15.54 21.94 37.78
CA ASP A 277 -14.58 20.99 38.38
C ASP A 277 -13.12 21.25 37.96
N TYR A 278 -12.89 21.97 36.86
CA TYR A 278 -11.56 22.21 36.32
C TYR A 278 -10.78 23.25 37.13
N ASP A 279 -9.63 22.85 37.68
CA ASP A 279 -8.66 23.75 38.31
C ASP A 279 -7.41 23.87 37.41
N PRO A 280 -7.19 25.02 36.74
CA PRO A 280 -6.04 25.19 35.85
C PRO A 280 -4.69 25.02 36.55
N LEU A 281 -4.59 25.36 37.84
CA LEU A 281 -3.33 25.26 38.58
C LEU A 281 -2.87 23.81 38.77
N VAL A 282 -3.80 22.86 38.69
CA VAL A 282 -3.55 21.45 38.98
C VAL A 282 -3.81 20.56 37.77
N MET A 283 -4.67 20.95 36.84
CA MET A 283 -5.08 20.12 35.70
C MET A 283 -4.46 20.54 34.37
N ASP A 284 -3.86 21.73 34.25
CA ASP A 284 -3.23 22.18 33.00
C ASP A 284 -2.20 21.19 32.43
N PRO A 285 -1.32 20.56 33.23
CA PRO A 285 -0.39 19.56 32.69
C PRO A 285 -1.09 18.32 32.14
N ALA A 286 -2.17 17.84 32.78
CA ALA A 286 -2.98 16.75 32.27
C ALA A 286 -3.71 17.14 30.97
N LEU A 287 -4.28 18.34 30.91
CA LEU A 287 -4.87 18.87 29.67
C LEU A 287 -3.84 18.97 28.54
N ALA A 288 -2.63 19.45 28.86
CA ALA A 288 -1.56 19.58 27.89
C ALA A 288 -1.11 18.23 27.31
N LEU A 289 -0.99 17.20 28.17
CA LEU A 289 -0.71 15.83 27.73
C LEU A 289 -1.81 15.28 26.79
N ALA A 290 -3.07 15.64 27.02
CA ALA A 290 -4.17 15.24 26.15
C ALA A 290 -4.16 15.98 24.80
N LEU A 291 -3.88 17.28 24.80
CA LEU A 291 -3.97 18.14 23.61
C LEU A 291 -2.72 18.09 22.72
N PHE A 292 -1.55 18.04 23.33
CA PHE A 292 -0.25 18.17 22.68
C PHE A 292 0.60 16.89 22.91
N PRO A 293 0.13 15.72 22.44
CA PRO A 293 0.91 14.50 22.57
C PRO A 293 2.25 14.66 21.82
N PRO A 294 3.32 14.00 22.31
CA PRO A 294 4.62 14.06 21.67
C PRO A 294 4.57 13.61 20.20
N THR A 295 5.30 14.32 19.35
CA THR A 295 5.50 13.96 17.93
C THR A 295 6.95 13.52 17.71
N ASP A 296 7.34 13.29 16.46
CA ASP A 296 8.73 12.99 16.13
C ASP A 296 9.70 14.14 16.47
N THR A 297 9.23 15.38 16.53
CA THR A 297 10.09 16.56 16.76
C THR A 297 9.70 17.39 17.97
N THR A 298 8.46 17.30 18.43
CA THR A 298 7.93 18.13 19.53
C THR A 298 7.54 17.29 20.74
N GLY A 299 7.71 17.82 21.95
CA GLY A 299 7.54 17.05 23.19
C GLY A 299 8.61 15.97 23.40
N PHE A 300 8.38 15.16 24.43
CA PHE A 300 9.21 14.02 24.80
C PHE A 300 8.34 12.77 24.92
N ASN A 301 8.80 11.65 24.40
CA ASN A 301 8.25 10.35 24.71
C ASN A 301 9.34 9.47 25.28
N LEU A 302 9.30 9.23 26.59
CA LEU A 302 10.17 8.34 27.36
C LEU A 302 9.79 6.86 27.21
N ARG A 303 8.77 6.50 26.42
CA ARG A 303 8.57 5.12 25.96
C ARG A 303 9.53 4.79 24.80
N GLN A 304 10.82 4.76 25.10
CA GLN A 304 11.91 4.45 24.15
C GLN A 304 12.72 3.24 24.60
N GLY A 305 13.52 2.70 23.67
CA GLY A 305 14.44 1.60 23.94
C GLY A 305 13.72 0.41 24.58
N PRO A 306 14.13 -0.06 25.78
CA PRO A 306 13.51 -1.21 26.43
C PRO A 306 12.06 -0.97 26.87
N PHE A 307 11.59 0.29 26.91
CA PHE A 307 10.24 0.67 27.35
C PHE A 307 9.30 1.07 26.20
N ALA A 308 9.76 0.89 24.95
CA ALA A 308 8.97 1.19 23.76
C ALA A 308 7.66 0.39 23.73
N VAL A 309 6.59 0.99 23.20
CA VAL A 309 5.28 0.33 23.10
C VAL A 309 5.36 -0.81 22.09
N THR A 310 5.15 -2.05 22.53
CA THR A 310 5.22 -3.25 21.67
C THR A 310 3.84 -3.71 21.16
N HIS A 311 2.73 -3.32 21.79
CA HIS A 311 1.38 -3.87 21.55
C HIS A 311 0.31 -2.84 21.13
N GLN A 312 0.62 -1.90 20.22
CA GLN A 312 -0.37 -0.89 19.76
C GLN A 312 -1.63 -1.47 19.06
N TRP A 313 -1.54 -2.69 18.52
CA TRP A 313 -2.60 -3.33 17.74
C TRP A 313 -3.77 -3.86 18.59
N GLU A 314 -3.56 -4.09 19.90
CA GLU A 314 -4.60 -4.60 20.80
C GLU A 314 -5.76 -3.61 20.98
N ARG A 315 -5.47 -2.30 20.91
CA ARG A 315 -6.47 -1.21 20.95
C ARG A 315 -7.50 -1.31 19.84
N TYR A 316 -7.11 -1.83 18.67
CA TYR A 316 -7.98 -1.95 17.51
C TYR A 316 -8.60 -3.34 17.38
N ARG A 317 -8.38 -4.28 18.31
CA ARG A 317 -8.83 -5.67 18.17
C ARG A 317 -10.34 -5.80 17.93
N GLY A 318 -11.14 -4.91 18.51
CA GLY A 318 -12.58 -4.81 18.24
C GLY A 318 -12.89 -4.34 16.83
N GLU A 319 -12.23 -3.28 16.36
CA GLU A 319 -12.43 -2.71 15.01
C GLU A 319 -11.89 -3.62 13.90
N LEU A 320 -10.78 -4.31 14.14
CA LEU A 320 -10.19 -5.31 13.24
C LEU A 320 -11.15 -6.47 12.96
N SER A 321 -12.02 -6.82 13.90
CA SER A 321 -13.05 -7.85 13.66
C SER A 321 -14.05 -7.40 12.58
N HIS A 322 -14.49 -6.14 12.63
CA HIS A 322 -15.40 -5.56 11.63
C HIS A 322 -14.72 -5.40 10.26
N VAL A 323 -13.47 -4.96 10.24
CA VAL A 323 -12.66 -4.88 9.02
C VAL A 323 -12.46 -6.27 8.42
N GLY A 324 -12.19 -7.28 9.26
CA GLY A 324 -12.05 -8.68 8.83
C GLY A 324 -13.33 -9.22 8.19
N VAL A 325 -14.49 -8.94 8.78
CA VAL A 325 -15.80 -9.31 8.19
C VAL A 325 -16.02 -8.59 6.86
N LEU A 326 -15.70 -7.30 6.75
CA LEU A 326 -15.82 -6.56 5.48
C LEU A 326 -14.91 -7.11 4.39
N VAL A 327 -13.65 -7.42 4.72
CA VAL A 327 -12.70 -8.04 3.79
C VAL A 327 -13.18 -9.43 3.36
N LEU A 328 -13.72 -10.22 4.29
CA LEU A 328 -14.30 -11.53 3.97
C LEU A 328 -15.51 -11.40 3.04
N CYS A 329 -16.43 -10.47 3.32
CA CYS A 329 -17.57 -10.19 2.45
C CYS A 329 -17.12 -9.77 1.05
N LEU A 330 -16.13 -8.87 0.96
CA LEU A 330 -15.55 -8.44 -0.31
C LEU A 330 -14.93 -9.62 -1.06
N PHE A 331 -14.18 -10.46 -0.36
CA PHE A 331 -13.57 -11.67 -0.92
C PHE A 331 -14.63 -12.66 -1.43
N LEU A 332 -15.73 -12.84 -0.69
CA LEU A 332 -16.85 -13.69 -1.12
C LEU A 332 -17.54 -13.13 -2.37
N VAL A 333 -17.75 -11.82 -2.46
CA VAL A 333 -18.33 -11.17 -3.65
C VAL A 333 -17.41 -11.34 -4.87
N ILE A 334 -16.10 -11.11 -4.70
CA ILE A 334 -15.11 -11.29 -5.77
C ILE A 334 -15.06 -12.76 -6.20
N SER A 335 -15.02 -13.69 -5.25
CA SER A 335 -14.98 -15.14 -5.51
C SER A 335 -16.24 -15.63 -6.20
N PHE A 336 -17.41 -15.15 -5.76
CA PHE A 336 -18.68 -15.48 -6.40
C PHE A 336 -18.75 -14.95 -7.83
N ASN A 337 -18.33 -13.70 -8.05
CA ASN A 337 -18.26 -13.11 -9.39
C ASN A 337 -17.31 -13.90 -10.30
N PHE A 338 -16.13 -14.25 -9.81
CA PHE A 338 -15.16 -15.07 -10.54
C PHE A 338 -15.72 -16.45 -10.89
N LEU A 339 -16.38 -17.12 -9.94
CA LEU A 339 -16.98 -18.43 -10.17
C LEU A 339 -18.18 -18.37 -11.13
N ALA A 340 -19.00 -17.31 -11.04
CA ALA A 340 -20.11 -17.07 -11.95
C ALA A 340 -19.61 -16.82 -13.38
N GLN A 341 -18.59 -15.96 -13.55
CA GLN A 341 -17.99 -15.67 -14.85
C GLN A 341 -17.37 -16.92 -15.48
N THR A 342 -16.58 -17.69 -14.72
CA THR A 342 -15.97 -18.94 -15.24
C THR A 342 -17.00 -19.98 -15.65
N ARG A 343 -18.11 -20.11 -14.91
CA ARG A 343 -19.22 -21.01 -15.29
C ARG A 343 -19.97 -20.52 -16.53
N LEU A 344 -20.26 -19.22 -16.63
CA LEU A 344 -20.90 -18.63 -17.81
C LEU A 344 -20.05 -18.83 -19.06
N LEU A 345 -18.76 -18.49 -18.99
CA LEU A 345 -17.79 -18.70 -20.08
C LEU A 345 -17.71 -20.18 -20.50
N ALA A 346 -17.71 -21.10 -19.54
CA ALA A 346 -17.71 -22.53 -19.83
C ALA A 346 -19.02 -23.00 -20.51
N MET A 347 -20.17 -22.43 -20.15
CA MET A 347 -21.44 -22.71 -20.80
C MET A 347 -21.47 -22.20 -22.24
N ASP A 348 -20.99 -20.97 -22.48
CA ASP A 348 -20.93 -20.38 -23.81
C ASP A 348 -19.97 -21.16 -24.72
N ALA A 349 -18.79 -21.55 -24.20
CA ALA A 349 -17.84 -22.39 -24.93
C ALA A 349 -18.46 -23.75 -25.33
N ARG A 350 -19.20 -24.40 -24.42
CA ARG A 350 -19.92 -25.65 -24.72
C ARG A 350 -20.98 -25.43 -25.79
N ARG A 351 -21.75 -24.34 -25.70
CA ARG A 351 -22.81 -24.03 -26.68
C ARG A 351 -22.23 -23.83 -28.09
N ILE A 352 -21.11 -23.11 -28.19
CA ILE A 352 -20.40 -22.91 -29.46
C ILE A 352 -19.85 -24.24 -29.98
N ALA A 353 -19.24 -25.06 -29.11
CA ALA A 353 -18.71 -26.38 -29.48
C ALA A 353 -19.81 -27.31 -30.02
N TYR A 354 -20.97 -27.38 -29.34
CA TYR A 354 -22.13 -28.14 -29.82
C TYR A 354 -22.65 -27.62 -31.16
N GLY A 355 -22.73 -26.29 -31.33
CA GLY A 355 -23.15 -25.67 -32.59
C GLY A 355 -22.22 -26.05 -33.76
N ASN A 356 -20.91 -25.96 -33.53
CA ASN A 356 -19.90 -26.32 -34.54
C ASN A 356 -19.94 -27.81 -34.87
N ALA A 357 -20.09 -28.69 -33.88
CA ALA A 357 -20.21 -30.13 -34.08
C ALA A 357 -21.48 -30.49 -34.87
N ALA A 358 -22.61 -29.86 -34.55
CA ALA A 358 -23.87 -30.08 -35.26
C ALA A 358 -23.80 -29.61 -36.72
N LEU A 359 -23.18 -28.44 -36.96
CA LEU A 359 -22.97 -27.93 -38.32
C LEU A 359 -22.06 -28.87 -39.13
N ALA A 360 -20.95 -29.31 -38.54
CA ALA A 360 -20.04 -30.25 -39.19
C ALA A 360 -20.75 -31.59 -39.52
N ALA A 361 -21.53 -32.14 -38.60
CA ALA A 361 -22.30 -33.36 -38.85
C ALA A 361 -23.33 -33.19 -39.98
N SER A 362 -23.94 -32.02 -40.13
CA SER A 362 -24.91 -31.75 -41.20
C SER A 362 -24.28 -31.63 -42.60
N VAL A 363 -23.01 -31.22 -42.68
CA VAL A 363 -22.30 -31.01 -43.94
C VAL A 363 -21.50 -32.26 -44.35
N LEU A 364 -21.10 -33.10 -43.40
CA LEU A 364 -20.18 -34.24 -43.63
C LEU A 364 -20.86 -35.56 -44.04
N GLU A 365 -22.15 -35.55 -44.41
CA GLU A 365 -22.88 -36.71 -45.00
C GLU A 365 -22.63 -38.06 -44.29
N GLY A 366 -22.53 -38.06 -42.96
CA GLY A 366 -22.40 -39.29 -42.15
C GLY A 366 -21.00 -39.64 -41.64
N GLU A 367 -19.97 -38.83 -41.92
CA GLU A 367 -18.68 -38.93 -41.21
C GLU A 367 -18.75 -38.26 -39.83
N PRO A 368 -18.28 -38.90 -38.75
CA PRO A 368 -18.26 -38.29 -37.43
C PRO A 368 -17.30 -37.08 -37.43
N PRO A 369 -17.73 -35.90 -36.96
CA PRO A 369 -16.82 -34.77 -36.82
C PRO A 369 -15.69 -35.15 -35.86
N GLY A 370 -14.43 -34.92 -36.26
CA GLY A 370 -13.26 -35.18 -35.43
C GLY A 370 -13.19 -34.25 -34.20
N GLU A 371 -12.10 -34.34 -33.42
CA GLU A 371 -11.90 -33.51 -32.21
C GLU A 371 -12.06 -31.99 -32.44
N ASN A 372 -11.83 -31.51 -33.67
CA ASN A 372 -12.12 -30.13 -34.06
C ASN A 372 -13.03 -30.09 -35.32
N PRO A 373 -14.34 -29.85 -35.15
CA PRO A 373 -15.30 -29.85 -36.25
C PRO A 373 -15.03 -28.74 -37.28
N VAL A 374 -14.47 -27.60 -36.86
CA VAL A 374 -14.17 -26.47 -37.76
C VAL A 374 -13.03 -26.84 -38.71
N LYS A 375 -11.94 -27.39 -38.18
CA LYS A 375 -10.78 -27.79 -38.98
C LYS A 375 -11.12 -28.88 -40.01
N THR A 376 -12.01 -29.79 -39.63
CA THR A 376 -12.48 -30.88 -40.52
C THR A 376 -13.24 -30.32 -41.73
N LEU A 377 -14.03 -29.26 -41.54
CA LEU A 377 -14.73 -28.58 -42.63
C LEU A 377 -13.76 -27.81 -43.53
N GLU A 378 -12.78 -27.10 -42.97
CA GLU A 378 -11.75 -26.39 -43.73
C GLU A 378 -10.96 -27.35 -44.65
N ASP A 379 -10.55 -28.50 -44.11
CA ASP A 379 -9.82 -29.51 -44.88
C ASP A 379 -10.64 -30.07 -46.05
N LYS A 380 -11.95 -30.27 -45.88
CA LYS A 380 -12.83 -30.81 -46.93
C LYS A 380 -13.15 -29.78 -48.01
N VAL A 381 -13.31 -28.50 -47.64
CA VAL A 381 -13.42 -27.40 -48.62
C VAL A 381 -12.13 -27.30 -49.45
N ALA A 382 -10.96 -27.43 -48.83
CA ALA A 382 -9.68 -27.44 -49.54
C ALA A 382 -9.54 -28.65 -50.49
N ALA A 383 -10.04 -29.83 -50.10
CA ALA A 383 -10.04 -31.03 -50.93
C ALA A 383 -10.95 -30.90 -52.16
N LEU A 384 -12.15 -30.32 -52.00
CA LEU A 384 -13.07 -30.06 -53.11
C LEU A 384 -12.52 -29.01 -54.10
N GLY A 385 -11.75 -28.03 -53.61
CA GLY A 385 -11.06 -27.09 -54.49
C GLY A 385 -10.05 -27.76 -55.41
N LYS A 386 -9.30 -28.75 -54.90
CA LYS A 386 -8.27 -29.47 -55.68
C LYS A 386 -8.81 -30.37 -56.80
N SER A 387 -10.05 -30.84 -56.72
CA SER A 387 -10.63 -31.74 -57.73
C SER A 387 -11.21 -31.01 -58.95
N LEU A 388 -11.36 -29.68 -58.91
CA LEU A 388 -11.88 -28.88 -60.02
C LEU A 388 -10.78 -28.27 -60.93
N ASP A 389 -9.52 -28.30 -60.54
CA ASP A 389 -8.43 -27.75 -61.36
C ASP A 389 -7.85 -28.81 -62.32
N LEU A 390 -8.00 -28.59 -63.63
CA LEU A 390 -7.20 -29.27 -64.65
C LEU A 390 -5.74 -28.83 -64.50
N PRO A 391 -4.75 -29.74 -64.57
CA PRO A 391 -3.34 -29.36 -64.44
C PRO A 391 -2.94 -28.43 -65.58
N ALA A 392 -2.68 -27.17 -65.23
CA ALA A 392 -2.05 -26.19 -66.12
C ALA A 392 -0.55 -26.15 -65.81
N GLU A 393 0.29 -26.33 -66.83
CA GLU A 393 1.68 -25.88 -66.73
C GLU A 393 1.72 -24.35 -66.62
N GLU A 394 2.67 -23.82 -65.85
CA GLU A 394 3.00 -22.40 -65.84
C GLU A 394 3.15 -21.88 -67.27
N GLY A 395 2.16 -21.08 -67.71
CA GLY A 395 2.20 -20.36 -68.98
C GLY A 395 1.38 -20.94 -70.14
N GLN A 396 0.79 -22.13 -70.02
CA GLN A 396 -0.14 -22.65 -71.03
C GLN A 396 -1.28 -23.46 -70.41
N ALA A 397 -2.43 -22.82 -70.20
CA ALA A 397 -3.66 -23.51 -69.88
C ALA A 397 -4.04 -24.39 -71.08
N VAL A 398 -3.88 -25.71 -70.96
CA VAL A 398 -4.36 -26.67 -71.96
C VAL A 398 -5.88 -26.56 -72.00
N ARG A 399 -6.42 -25.81 -72.97
CA ARG A 399 -7.87 -25.66 -73.11
C ARG A 399 -8.39 -26.92 -73.79
N VAL A 400 -9.62 -27.31 -73.46
CA VAL A 400 -10.36 -28.39 -74.17
C VAL A 400 -10.33 -28.18 -75.70
N MET A 401 -10.30 -26.91 -76.13
CA MET A 401 -10.19 -26.52 -77.54
C MET A 401 -8.84 -26.87 -78.18
N ASP A 402 -7.72 -26.82 -77.43
CA ASP A 402 -6.40 -27.15 -77.94
C ASP A 402 -6.27 -28.66 -78.17
N ILE A 403 -6.87 -29.47 -77.28
CA ILE A 403 -7.00 -30.93 -77.40
C ILE A 403 -7.81 -31.30 -78.66
N LEU A 404 -8.94 -30.61 -78.88
CA LEU A 404 -9.78 -30.82 -80.07
C LEU A 404 -9.07 -30.42 -81.36
N LYS A 405 -8.33 -29.30 -81.35
CA LYS A 405 -7.55 -28.84 -82.50
C LYS A 405 -6.43 -29.81 -82.86
N ALA A 406 -5.68 -30.29 -81.88
CA ALA A 406 -4.60 -31.28 -82.08
C ALA A 406 -5.13 -32.60 -82.66
N ALA A 407 -6.29 -33.06 -82.20
CA ALA A 407 -6.95 -34.23 -82.76
C ALA A 407 -7.43 -33.99 -84.21
N SER A 408 -7.95 -32.80 -84.52
CA SER A 408 -8.50 -32.48 -85.83
C SER A 408 -7.44 -32.22 -86.92
N GLU A 409 -6.30 -31.61 -86.59
CA GLU A 409 -5.30 -31.22 -87.60
C GLU A 409 -4.49 -32.39 -88.18
N ARG A 410 -4.47 -33.56 -87.51
CA ARG A 410 -3.59 -34.69 -87.88
C ARG A 410 -4.30 -35.95 -88.40
N ILE A 411 -5.62 -35.97 -88.38
CA ILE A 411 -6.40 -36.95 -89.14
C ILE A 411 -6.39 -36.46 -90.59
N ALA A 412 -5.47 -36.98 -91.40
CA ALA A 412 -5.33 -36.62 -92.80
C ALA A 412 -6.61 -36.99 -93.57
N SER A 413 -6.99 -36.19 -94.57
CA SER A 413 -8.11 -36.46 -95.48
C SER A 413 -7.91 -37.67 -96.42
N ASP A 414 -6.85 -38.45 -96.18
CA ASP A 414 -6.39 -39.64 -96.93
C ASP A 414 -6.56 -40.93 -96.10
N THR A 415 -7.28 -40.88 -94.98
CA THR A 415 -7.54 -42.08 -94.15
C THR A 415 -8.97 -42.05 -93.66
N ASP A 416 -9.73 -43.13 -93.90
CA ASP A 416 -11.13 -43.22 -93.51
C ASP A 416 -11.22 -43.52 -92.00
N PHE A 417 -11.08 -42.46 -91.20
CA PHE A 417 -11.02 -42.48 -89.74
C PHE A 417 -12.08 -41.55 -89.15
N ARG A 418 -13.04 -42.11 -88.41
CA ARG A 418 -14.19 -41.39 -87.86
C ARG A 418 -14.18 -41.44 -86.33
N LEU A 419 -14.11 -40.28 -85.69
CA LEU A 419 -14.21 -40.16 -84.24
C LEU A 419 -15.69 -40.07 -83.79
N SER A 420 -16.08 -40.89 -82.81
CA SER A 420 -17.46 -40.96 -82.30
C SER A 420 -17.62 -40.38 -80.89
N GLN A 421 -16.59 -40.48 -80.04
CA GLN A 421 -16.66 -40.00 -78.65
C GLN A 421 -15.29 -39.51 -78.15
N LEU A 422 -15.31 -38.39 -77.41
CA LEU A 422 -14.16 -37.82 -76.71
C LEU A 422 -14.57 -37.51 -75.25
N THR A 423 -13.83 -38.05 -74.28
CA THR A 423 -14.01 -37.77 -72.84
C THR A 423 -12.71 -37.23 -72.24
N ILE A 424 -12.79 -36.13 -71.50
CA ILE A 424 -11.65 -35.46 -70.87
C ILE A 424 -11.85 -35.47 -69.34
N SER A 425 -10.86 -35.97 -68.59
CA SER A 425 -10.82 -35.92 -67.13
C SER A 425 -9.43 -35.47 -66.65
N GLY A 426 -9.28 -35.16 -65.35
CA GLY A 426 -7.99 -34.77 -64.76
C GLY A 426 -6.87 -35.83 -64.91
N GLU A 427 -7.23 -37.09 -65.25
CA GLU A 427 -6.28 -38.19 -65.45
C GLU A 427 -5.92 -38.46 -66.93
N GLY A 428 -6.57 -37.80 -67.90
CA GLY A 428 -6.27 -37.97 -69.33
C GLY A 428 -7.45 -37.80 -70.29
N VAL A 429 -7.22 -38.13 -71.57
CA VAL A 429 -8.20 -38.04 -72.66
C VAL A 429 -8.50 -39.42 -73.24
N GLN A 430 -9.78 -39.79 -73.33
CA GLN A 430 -10.22 -41.04 -73.95
C GLN A 430 -10.95 -40.75 -75.28
N MET A 431 -10.51 -41.41 -76.35
CA MET A 431 -11.06 -41.26 -77.70
C MET A 431 -11.63 -42.59 -78.18
N SER A 432 -12.78 -42.60 -78.87
CA SER A 432 -13.36 -43.82 -79.47
C SER A 432 -13.95 -43.52 -80.85
N GLY A 433 -13.85 -44.45 -81.80
CA GLY A 433 -14.28 -44.25 -83.19
C GLY A 433 -14.17 -45.48 -84.09
N GLU A 434 -14.27 -45.28 -85.41
CA GLU A 434 -14.20 -46.29 -86.48
C GLU A 434 -13.06 -45.98 -87.48
N ALA A 435 -12.38 -47.02 -87.98
CA ALA A 435 -11.33 -46.94 -89.00
C ALA A 435 -11.50 -48.03 -90.08
N ASP A 436 -10.84 -47.87 -91.23
CA ASP A 436 -10.83 -48.84 -92.35
C ASP A 436 -9.96 -50.08 -92.08
N SER A 437 -8.88 -49.95 -91.30
CA SER A 437 -8.00 -51.06 -90.95
C SER A 437 -7.34 -50.87 -89.57
N ILE A 438 -6.85 -51.96 -88.98
CA ILE A 438 -6.05 -51.90 -87.74
C ILE A 438 -4.76 -51.08 -87.98
N THR A 439 -4.17 -51.21 -89.17
CA THR A 439 -2.97 -50.45 -89.57
C THR A 439 -3.21 -48.94 -89.56
N SER A 440 -4.43 -48.50 -89.87
CA SER A 440 -4.81 -47.09 -89.79
C SER A 440 -4.91 -46.60 -88.35
N VAL A 441 -5.39 -47.43 -87.42
CA VAL A 441 -5.42 -47.12 -85.98
C VAL A 441 -4.01 -46.99 -85.42
N ASP A 442 -3.10 -47.90 -85.76
CA ASP A 442 -1.68 -47.86 -85.34
C ASP A 442 -0.97 -46.62 -85.89
N THR A 443 -1.30 -46.23 -87.12
CA THR A 443 -0.76 -45.02 -87.76
C THR A 443 -1.25 -43.74 -87.05
N VAL A 444 -2.52 -43.68 -86.64
CA VAL A 444 -3.06 -42.55 -85.88
C VAL A 444 -2.51 -42.52 -84.45
N GLN A 445 -2.39 -43.67 -83.77
CA GLN A 445 -1.74 -43.77 -82.45
C GLN A 445 -0.32 -43.19 -82.50
N SER A 446 0.51 -43.65 -83.44
CA SER A 446 1.89 -43.21 -83.61
C SER A 446 2.01 -41.71 -83.94
N ARG A 447 0.98 -41.12 -84.57
CA ARG A 447 0.94 -39.68 -84.86
C ARG A 447 0.52 -38.87 -83.63
N LEU A 448 -0.43 -39.38 -82.85
CA LEU A 448 -0.89 -38.72 -81.62
C LEU A 448 0.20 -38.71 -80.54
N GLU A 449 1.00 -39.79 -80.41
CA GLU A 449 2.16 -39.81 -79.49
C GLU A 449 3.27 -38.81 -79.87
N LYS A 450 3.38 -38.45 -81.15
CA LYS A 450 4.39 -37.48 -81.64
C LYS A 450 3.91 -36.02 -81.56
N THR A 451 2.82 -35.75 -80.82
CA THR A 451 2.22 -34.41 -80.74
C THR A 451 1.96 -34.00 -79.29
N PRO A 452 2.51 -32.88 -78.81
CA PRO A 452 2.03 -32.23 -77.59
C PRO A 452 0.53 -31.92 -77.74
N PRO A 453 -0.34 -32.18 -76.74
CA PRO A 453 -0.02 -32.39 -75.32
C PRO A 453 0.01 -33.87 -74.87
N PHE A 454 0.07 -34.86 -75.77
CA PHE A 454 -0.01 -36.28 -75.40
C PHE A 454 1.39 -36.92 -75.33
N ASP A 455 1.71 -37.51 -74.17
CA ASP A 455 3.02 -38.14 -73.95
C ASP A 455 2.95 -39.66 -74.23
N LYS A 456 1.81 -40.29 -73.93
CA LYS A 456 1.58 -41.72 -74.17
C LYS A 456 0.17 -41.98 -74.66
N VAL A 457 0.02 -42.70 -75.78
CA VAL A 457 -1.28 -43.07 -76.36
C VAL A 457 -1.37 -44.59 -76.41
N THR A 458 -2.24 -45.15 -75.57
CA THR A 458 -2.44 -46.61 -75.50
C THR A 458 -3.69 -47.01 -76.25
N ILE A 459 -3.59 -48.03 -77.11
CA ILE A 459 -4.76 -48.69 -77.71
C ILE A 459 -5.41 -49.55 -76.62
N VAL A 460 -6.63 -49.17 -76.21
CA VAL A 460 -7.42 -49.89 -75.21
C VAL A 460 -8.13 -51.09 -75.86
N SER A 461 -8.66 -50.91 -77.07
CA SER A 461 -9.27 -51.99 -77.85
C SER A 461 -9.36 -51.65 -79.33
N THR A 462 -9.32 -52.68 -80.18
CA THR A 462 -9.62 -52.64 -81.62
C THR A 462 -10.45 -53.86 -82.00
N ASP A 463 -11.71 -53.65 -82.41
CA ASP A 463 -12.68 -54.70 -82.72
C ASP A 463 -13.18 -54.57 -84.17
N ILE A 464 -13.15 -55.66 -84.95
CA ILE A 464 -13.64 -55.68 -86.33
C ILE A 464 -15.15 -55.90 -86.35
N ASP A 465 -15.91 -54.94 -86.88
CA ASP A 465 -17.35 -55.08 -87.09
C ASP A 465 -17.62 -55.95 -88.34
N LYS A 466 -18.09 -57.17 -88.10
CA LYS A 466 -18.41 -58.16 -89.15
C LYS A 466 -19.53 -57.73 -90.10
N ARG A 467 -20.30 -56.68 -89.77
CA ARG A 467 -21.42 -56.19 -90.59
C ARG A 467 -21.02 -55.07 -91.56
N THR A 468 -20.05 -54.24 -91.18
CA THR A 468 -19.62 -53.07 -91.94
C THR A 468 -18.21 -53.21 -92.52
N GLY A 469 -17.43 -54.19 -92.04
CA GLY A 469 -16.05 -54.40 -92.45
C GLY A 469 -15.06 -53.37 -91.86
N ARG A 470 -15.52 -52.50 -90.94
CA ARG A 470 -14.71 -51.45 -90.30
C ARG A 470 -14.20 -51.86 -88.91
N VAL A 471 -13.17 -51.19 -88.43
CA VAL A 471 -12.51 -51.44 -87.12
C VAL A 471 -12.95 -50.38 -86.11
N ASN A 472 -13.65 -50.78 -85.05
CA ASN A 472 -13.93 -49.93 -83.90
C ASN A 472 -12.69 -49.82 -83.02
N PHE A 473 -12.26 -48.62 -82.67
CA PHE A 473 -11.09 -48.40 -81.81
C PHE A 473 -11.45 -47.62 -80.55
N ARG A 474 -10.66 -47.84 -79.50
CA ARG A 474 -10.63 -47.01 -78.29
C ARG A 474 -9.18 -46.70 -77.92
N LEU A 475 -8.86 -45.42 -77.81
CA LEU A 475 -7.55 -44.90 -77.43
C LEU A 475 -7.63 -44.17 -76.09
N ARG A 476 -6.59 -44.32 -75.26
CA ARG A 476 -6.40 -43.54 -74.04
C ARG A 476 -5.09 -42.75 -74.17
N CYS A 477 -5.19 -41.44 -74.08
CA CYS A 477 -4.07 -40.51 -74.15
C CYS A 477 -3.82 -39.96 -72.75
N GLN A 478 -2.59 -40.11 -72.25
CA GLN A 478 -2.16 -39.56 -70.98
C GLN A 478 -1.40 -38.25 -71.21
N PHE A 479 -1.64 -37.30 -70.31
CA PHE A 479 -0.82 -36.10 -70.19
C PHE A 479 0.51 -36.46 -69.51
N PRO A 480 1.60 -35.70 -69.75
CA PRO A 480 2.86 -35.92 -69.07
C PRO A 480 2.66 -35.88 -67.55
N SER A 481 3.01 -36.97 -66.88
CA SER A 481 2.99 -37.10 -65.43
C SER A 481 4.13 -36.28 -64.84
N GLN A 482 3.84 -35.24 -64.05
CA GLN A 482 4.88 -34.56 -63.27
C GLN A 482 5.36 -35.48 -62.12
N GLU A 483 6.56 -36.06 -62.25
CA GLU A 483 7.27 -36.66 -61.12
C GLU A 483 7.77 -35.55 -60.18
N THR A 484 7.02 -35.33 -59.10
CA THR A 484 7.36 -34.41 -58.02
C THR A 484 8.59 -34.90 -57.26
N GLY A 485 9.77 -34.36 -57.59
CA GLY A 485 11.00 -34.51 -56.81
C GLY A 485 10.90 -33.79 -55.45
N ARG A 486 10.32 -34.45 -54.45
CA ARG A 486 10.31 -33.98 -53.05
C ARG A 486 11.66 -34.31 -52.39
N LYS A 487 12.60 -33.35 -52.40
CA LYS A 487 13.74 -33.34 -51.47
C LYS A 487 13.27 -32.73 -50.15
N GLU A 488 12.94 -33.57 -49.18
CA GLU A 488 12.82 -33.17 -47.77
C GLU A 488 14.23 -32.89 -47.22
N GLY A 489 14.57 -31.61 -47.09
CA GLY A 489 15.66 -31.15 -46.26
C GLY A 489 15.17 -30.98 -44.82
N ALA A 490 15.51 -31.92 -43.95
CA ALA A 490 15.40 -31.74 -42.52
C ALA A 490 16.56 -30.86 -42.04
N THR A 491 16.26 -29.63 -41.66
CA THR A 491 17.12 -28.79 -40.81
C THR A 491 16.47 -28.70 -39.43
N GLU A 492 16.95 -29.51 -38.50
CA GLU A 492 16.88 -29.19 -37.07
C GLU A 492 17.89 -28.08 -36.80
N GLY A 493 17.38 -26.93 -36.37
CA GLY A 493 18.15 -25.83 -35.81
C GLY A 493 17.51 -25.41 -34.50
N GLU A 494 18.29 -25.58 -33.41
CA GLU A 494 18.40 -24.73 -32.22
C GLU A 494 17.77 -23.33 -32.36
N ALA A 495 17.22 -22.66 -31.36
CA ALA A 495 17.21 -22.69 -29.89
C ALA A 495 16.24 -21.53 -29.48
N PRO A 496 16.25 -20.93 -28.27
CA PRO A 496 16.54 -21.38 -26.92
C PRO A 496 15.30 -21.39 -26.00
#